data_AF-A0A0C2MT36-F1
#
_entry.id   AF-A0A0C2MT36-F1
#
_cell.length_a   1.000
_cell.length_b   1.000
_cell.length_c   1.000
_cell.angle_alpha   90.00
_cell.angle_beta   90.00
_cell.angle_gamma   90.00
#
_symmetry.space_group_name_H-M   'P 1'
#
loop_
_entity.id
_entity.type
_entity.pdbx_description
1 polymer ?
#
loop_
_entity_poly.entity_id
_entity_poly.type
_entity_poly.pdbx_seq_one_letter_code
_entity_poly.pdbx_strand_id
1 'polypeptide(L)'
;MVLRNLSKIWSCILNGSRNIFKIDTIDKLIIFATLFSMDIGAKLLKVFHGSVNFELTKYAKQKLFIIYLLLVAYPIVDEEDNAWLWVVIRDLHTSFIMLFDKYSIEDLPSQDQFLIIQFYIKIITVLKVEISSHIYEVLRSFFKRLYTHESLSNMF
;
A
#
# COMPACT_ATOMS: atom_id res chain seq x y z
N MET A 1 -0.33 -12.04 16.84
CA MET A 1 -0.23 -13.34 16.12
C MET A 1 -1.50 -13.70 15.35
N VAL A 2 -2.70 -13.54 15.93
CA VAL A 2 -3.99 -13.92 15.32
C VAL A 2 -4.32 -13.15 14.03
N LEU A 3 -4.18 -11.81 14.02
CA LEU A 3 -4.49 -10.97 12.85
C LEU A 3 -3.68 -11.32 11.60
N ARG A 4 -2.41 -11.72 11.78
CA ARG A 4 -1.53 -12.13 10.67
C ARG A 4 -2.03 -13.40 9.98
N ASN A 5 -2.56 -14.35 10.76
CA ASN A 5 -3.12 -15.58 10.21
C ASN A 5 -4.43 -15.29 9.48
N LEU A 6 -5.26 -14.39 10.01
CA LEU A 6 -6.49 -13.94 9.36
C LEU A 6 -6.22 -13.28 8.00
N SER A 7 -5.25 -12.37 7.93
CA SER A 7 -4.86 -11.72 6.67
C SER A 7 -4.43 -12.73 5.60
N LYS A 8 -3.66 -13.75 6.00
CA LYS A 8 -3.25 -14.84 5.09
C LYS A 8 -4.43 -15.69 4.63
N ILE A 9 -5.29 -16.13 5.56
CA ILE A 9 -6.49 -16.91 5.25
C ILE A 9 -7.36 -16.17 4.24
N TRP A 10 -7.64 -14.89 4.50
CA TRP A 10 -8.44 -14.07 3.61
C TRP A 10 -7.77 -13.82 2.26
N SER A 11 -6.44 -13.71 2.21
CA SER A 11 -5.73 -13.67 0.92
C SER A 11 -5.96 -14.95 0.12
N CYS A 12 -5.89 -16.11 0.76
CA CYS A 12 -6.14 -17.40 0.10
C CYS A 12 -7.59 -17.50 -0.38
N ILE A 13 -8.57 -17.09 0.43
CA ILE A 13 -9.98 -17.07 0.06
C ILE A 13 -10.20 -16.16 -1.15
N LEU A 14 -9.72 -14.91 -1.12
CA LEU A 14 -9.92 -13.94 -2.20
C LEU A 14 -9.25 -14.33 -3.52
N ASN A 15 -8.18 -15.13 -3.49
CA ASN A 15 -7.50 -15.63 -4.69
C ASN A 15 -7.93 -17.03 -5.11
N GLY A 16 -8.85 -17.66 -4.37
CA GLY A 16 -9.34 -18.99 -4.71
C GLY A 16 -10.09 -18.99 -6.04
N SER A 17 -9.80 -19.95 -6.91
CA SER A 17 -10.45 -20.07 -8.23
C SER A 17 -11.96 -20.32 -8.15
N ARG A 18 -12.46 -20.78 -7.00
CA ARG A 18 -13.89 -21.01 -6.71
C ARG A 18 -14.47 -19.97 -5.75
N ASN A 19 -13.78 -18.85 -5.54
CA ASN A 19 -14.24 -17.86 -4.59
C ASN A 19 -15.47 -17.12 -5.12
N ILE A 20 -16.56 -17.20 -4.38
CA ILE A 20 -17.79 -16.42 -4.62
C ILE A 20 -17.87 -15.17 -3.74
N PHE A 21 -16.96 -15.01 -2.78
CA PHE A 21 -16.95 -13.88 -1.87
C PHE A 21 -16.53 -12.60 -2.63
N LYS A 22 -17.40 -11.59 -2.56
CA LYS A 22 -17.18 -10.28 -3.17
C LYS A 22 -17.07 -9.21 -2.10
N ILE A 23 -16.14 -8.27 -2.31
CA ILE A 23 -16.05 -7.01 -1.57
C ILE A 23 -16.94 -6.02 -2.34
N ASP A 24 -18.24 -6.06 -2.04
CA ASP A 24 -19.30 -5.33 -2.74
C ASP A 24 -19.96 -4.23 -1.89
N THR A 25 -19.49 -4.04 -0.66
CA THR A 25 -19.94 -2.96 0.24
C THR A 25 -18.73 -2.20 0.80
N ILE A 26 -18.96 -0.94 1.20
CA ILE A 26 -17.94 -0.10 1.84
C ILE A 26 -17.48 -0.71 3.17
N ASP A 27 -18.39 -1.26 3.98
CA ASP A 27 -18.03 -1.90 5.25
C ASP A 27 -17.07 -3.08 5.04
N LYS A 28 -17.33 -3.93 4.04
CA LYS A 28 -16.42 -5.03 3.69
C LYS A 28 -15.07 -4.45 3.25
N LEU A 29 -15.08 -3.43 2.39
CA LEU A 29 -13.85 -2.78 1.93
C LEU A 29 -13.03 -2.23 3.09
N ILE A 30 -13.64 -1.53 4.04
CA ILE A 30 -13.01 -0.99 5.25
C ILE A 30 -12.36 -2.14 6.06
N ILE A 31 -13.10 -3.22 6.32
CA ILE A 31 -12.60 -4.36 7.10
C ILE A 31 -11.36 -4.99 6.42
N PHE A 32 -11.45 -5.27 5.11
CA PHE A 32 -10.34 -5.90 4.40
C PHE A 32 -9.14 -4.98 4.25
N ALA A 33 -9.36 -3.71 3.90
CA ALA A 33 -8.31 -2.73 3.77
C ALA A 33 -7.60 -2.50 5.11
N THR A 34 -8.32 -2.51 6.23
CA THR A 34 -7.74 -2.48 7.58
C THR A 34 -6.83 -3.68 7.82
N LEU A 35 -7.39 -4.88 7.66
CA LEU A 35 -6.68 -6.13 7.90
C LEU A 35 -5.40 -6.23 7.06
N PHE A 36 -5.48 -5.78 5.80
CA PHE A 36 -4.36 -5.80 4.88
C PHE A 36 -3.36 -4.67 5.15
N SER A 37 -3.81 -3.49 5.58
CA SER A 37 -2.91 -2.41 6.01
C SER A 37 -2.05 -2.85 7.19
N MET A 38 -2.63 -3.51 8.19
CA MET A 38 -1.88 -4.05 9.33
C MET A 38 -0.85 -5.11 8.90
N ASP A 39 -1.23 -6.02 8.00
CA ASP A 39 -0.30 -7.08 7.52
C ASP A 39 0.84 -6.51 6.66
N ILE A 40 0.54 -5.56 5.77
CA ILE A 40 1.55 -4.88 4.95
C ILE A 40 2.48 -4.04 5.83
N GLY A 41 1.94 -3.23 6.75
CA GLY A 41 2.75 -2.45 7.68
C GLY A 41 3.70 -3.32 8.50
N ALA A 42 3.20 -4.44 9.03
CA ALA A 42 4.04 -5.41 9.73
C ALA A 42 5.12 -6.04 8.84
N LYS A 43 4.86 -6.23 7.53
CA LYS A 43 5.86 -6.72 6.57
C LYS A 43 6.92 -5.64 6.28
N LEU A 44 6.51 -4.39 6.10
CA LEU A 44 7.40 -3.25 5.89
C LEU A 44 8.34 -3.03 7.07
N LEU A 45 7.82 -3.11 8.30
CA LEU A 45 8.66 -3.04 9.50
C LEU A 45 9.72 -4.16 9.57
N LYS A 46 9.38 -5.37 9.12
CA LYS A 46 10.33 -6.48 9.06
C LYS A 46 11.42 -6.26 8.03
N VAL A 47 11.07 -5.69 6.88
CA VAL A 47 12.01 -5.25 5.86
C VAL A 47 12.92 -4.17 6.42
N PHE A 48 12.34 -3.16 7.09
CA PHE A 48 13.10 -2.11 7.76
C PHE A 48 14.09 -2.65 8.78
N HIS A 49 13.76 -3.72 9.52
CA HIS A 49 14.71 -4.36 10.42
C HIS A 49 15.71 -5.32 9.73
N GLY A 50 15.65 -5.47 8.40
CA GLY A 50 16.52 -6.36 7.62
C GLY A 50 16.22 -7.84 7.83
N SER A 51 15.06 -8.18 8.41
CA SER A 51 14.70 -9.56 8.71
C SER A 51 14.12 -10.33 7.51
N VAL A 52 13.66 -9.60 6.48
CA VAL A 52 13.12 -10.15 5.23
C VAL A 52 13.42 -9.20 4.07
N ASN A 53 13.54 -9.74 2.86
CA ASN A 53 13.65 -8.92 1.64
C ASN A 53 12.28 -8.33 1.27
N PHE A 54 12.31 -7.13 0.70
CA PHE A 54 11.10 -6.51 0.17
C PHE A 54 10.82 -7.02 -1.24
N GLU A 55 9.70 -7.72 -1.39
CA GLU A 55 9.22 -8.22 -2.67
C GLU A 55 7.69 -8.08 -2.72
N LEU A 56 7.19 -7.50 -3.81
CA LEU A 56 5.76 -7.40 -4.10
C LEU A 56 5.27 -8.65 -4.84
N THR A 57 4.93 -9.68 -4.06
CA THR A 57 4.25 -10.86 -4.60
C THR A 57 2.85 -10.49 -5.12
N LYS A 58 2.27 -11.32 -6.00
CA LYS A 58 0.88 -11.16 -6.47
C LYS A 58 -0.12 -10.92 -5.33
N TYR A 59 0.03 -11.64 -4.22
CA TYR A 59 -0.80 -11.49 -3.03
C TYR A 59 -0.61 -10.11 -2.35
N ALA A 60 0.64 -9.64 -2.25
CA ALA A 60 0.91 -8.31 -1.71
C ALA A 60 0.33 -7.21 -2.61
N LYS A 61 0.44 -7.35 -3.93
CA LYS A 61 -0.16 -6.43 -4.90
C LYS A 61 -1.69 -6.37 -4.74
N GLN A 62 -2.36 -7.52 -4.64
CA GLN A 62 -3.81 -7.54 -4.42
C GLN A 62 -4.22 -6.84 -3.12
N LYS A 63 -3.48 -7.05 -2.02
CA LYS A 63 -3.71 -6.33 -0.76
C LYS A 63 -3.57 -4.83 -0.93
N LEU A 64 -2.50 -4.39 -1.59
CA LEU A 64 -2.28 -2.97 -1.90
C LEU A 64 -3.42 -2.40 -2.75
N PHE A 65 -3.93 -3.14 -3.73
CA PHE A 65 -5.08 -2.69 -4.53
C PHE A 65 -6.36 -2.53 -3.70
N ILE A 66 -6.62 -3.43 -2.76
CA ILE A 66 -7.79 -3.31 -1.87
C ILE A 66 -7.64 -2.10 -0.94
N ILE A 67 -6.45 -1.87 -0.39
CA ILE A 67 -6.18 -0.67 0.42
C ILE A 67 -6.29 0.58 -0.45
N TYR A 68 -5.75 0.56 -1.67
CA TYR A 68 -5.84 1.66 -2.62
C TYR A 68 -7.29 2.01 -2.95
N LEU A 69 -8.13 1.00 -3.18
CA LEU A 69 -9.56 1.19 -3.44
C LEU A 69 -10.25 1.88 -2.27
N LEU A 70 -9.93 1.50 -1.02
CA LEU A 70 -10.41 2.22 0.16
C LEU A 70 -9.96 3.68 0.14
N LEU A 71 -8.68 3.95 -0.14
CA LEU A 71 -8.17 5.33 -0.19
C LEU A 71 -8.84 6.15 -1.30
N VAL A 72 -9.23 5.52 -2.41
CA VAL A 72 -10.03 6.16 -3.47
C VAL A 72 -11.46 6.42 -3.02
N ALA A 73 -12.08 5.46 -2.34
CA ALA A 73 -13.41 5.59 -1.76
C ALA A 73 -13.46 6.49 -0.51
N TYR A 74 -12.32 6.99 -0.03
CA TYR A 74 -12.25 7.82 1.17
C TYR A 74 -13.31 8.92 1.26
N PRO A 75 -13.60 9.72 0.20
CA PRO A 75 -14.56 10.82 0.30
C PRO A 75 -15.99 10.41 0.70
N ILE A 76 -16.33 9.12 0.59
CA ILE A 76 -17.65 8.57 0.94
C ILE A 76 -17.61 7.68 2.20
N VAL A 77 -16.44 7.54 2.84
CA VAL A 77 -16.30 6.83 4.12
C VAL A 77 -16.59 7.83 5.23
N ASP A 78 -17.52 7.49 6.12
CA ASP A 78 -17.83 8.31 7.30
C ASP A 78 -16.60 8.39 8.21
N GLU A 79 -16.09 9.60 8.43
CA GLU A 79 -14.89 9.85 9.21
C GLU A 79 -15.12 9.62 10.71
N GLU A 80 -16.31 9.95 11.22
CA GLU A 80 -16.63 9.86 12.64
C GLU A 80 -16.75 8.40 13.08
N ASP A 81 -17.47 7.59 12.30
CA ASP A 81 -17.68 6.17 12.58
C ASP A 81 -16.42 5.31 12.38
N ASN A 82 -15.44 5.82 11.62
CA ASN A 82 -14.24 5.08 11.25
C ASN A 82 -12.95 5.74 11.72
N ALA A 83 -12.98 6.49 12.83
CA ALA A 83 -11.79 7.16 13.36
C ALA A 83 -10.57 6.22 13.56
N TRP A 84 -10.83 4.97 13.92
CA TRP A 84 -9.82 3.92 14.11
C TRP A 84 -9.11 3.52 12.79
N LEU A 85 -9.77 3.68 11.64
CA LEU A 85 -9.18 3.46 10.32
C LEU A 85 -8.03 4.42 10.06
N TRP A 86 -8.14 5.67 10.52
CA TRP A 86 -7.10 6.69 10.37
C TRP A 86 -5.83 6.35 11.11
N VAL A 87 -5.96 5.73 12.28
CA VAL A 87 -4.81 5.22 13.03
C VAL A 87 -4.08 4.17 12.18
N VAL A 88 -4.83 3.24 11.58
CA VAL A 88 -4.25 2.17 10.76
C VAL A 88 -3.59 2.70 9.48
N ILE A 89 -4.21 3.64 8.78
CA ILE A 89 -3.62 4.25 7.57
C ILE A 89 -2.39 5.10 7.93
N ARG A 90 -2.39 5.78 9.08
CA ARG A 90 -1.22 6.52 9.58
C ARG A 90 -0.06 5.60 9.95
N ASP A 91 -0.33 4.48 10.60
CA ASP A 91 0.69 3.47 10.91
C ASP A 91 1.29 2.87 9.62
N LEU A 92 0.44 2.64 8.61
CA LEU A 92 0.89 2.19 7.30
C LEU A 92 1.77 3.25 6.62
N HIS A 93 1.36 4.52 6.64
CA HIS A 93 2.14 5.64 6.13
C HIS A 93 3.54 5.70 6.78
N THR A 94 3.60 5.64 8.10
CA THR A 94 4.87 5.62 8.84
C THR A 94 5.75 4.44 8.43
N SER A 95 5.14 3.26 8.22
CA SER A 95 5.87 2.07 7.76
C SER A 95 6.46 2.25 6.35
N PHE A 96 5.79 3.00 5.46
CA PHE A 96 6.31 3.34 4.14
C PHE A 96 7.43 4.37 4.19
N ILE A 97 7.33 5.39 5.05
CA ILE A 97 8.46 6.33 5.26
C ILE A 97 9.71 5.56 5.68
N MET A 98 9.58 4.67 6.66
CA MET A 98 10.70 3.83 7.11
C MET A 98 11.27 2.96 5.98
N LEU A 99 10.42 2.46 5.08
CA LEU A 99 10.89 1.73 3.90
C LEU A 99 11.75 2.63 3.01
N PHE A 100 11.29 3.84 2.70
CA PHE A 100 12.00 4.78 1.82
C PHE A 100 13.27 5.36 2.43
N ASP A 101 13.37 5.40 3.76
CA ASP A 101 14.60 5.80 4.45
C ASP A 101 15.69 4.75 4.33
N LYS A 102 15.32 3.47 4.26
CA LYS A 102 16.28 2.36 4.28
C LYS A 102 16.56 1.75 2.91
N TYR A 103 15.57 1.74 2.02
CA TYR A 103 15.64 1.05 0.74
C TYR A 103 15.53 2.03 -0.42
N SER A 104 16.41 1.86 -1.40
CA SER A 104 16.23 2.50 -2.69
C SER A 104 15.07 1.84 -3.42
N ILE A 105 14.02 2.60 -3.72
CA ILE A 105 12.91 2.11 -4.57
C ILE A 105 13.44 1.63 -5.93
N GLU A 106 14.58 2.17 -6.36
CA GLU A 106 15.22 1.87 -7.64
C GLU A 106 15.64 0.40 -7.77
N ASP A 107 15.82 -0.29 -6.65
CA ASP A 107 16.17 -1.72 -6.62
C ASP A 107 14.99 -2.63 -6.98
N LEU A 108 13.77 -2.09 -7.10
CA LEU A 108 12.56 -2.85 -7.41
C LEU A 108 12.29 -2.90 -8.91
N PRO A 109 11.53 -3.91 -9.40
CA PRO A 109 11.01 -3.90 -10.76
C PRO A 109 10.19 -2.62 -11.04
N SER A 110 10.31 -2.04 -12.23
CA SER A 110 9.66 -0.76 -12.57
C SER A 110 8.15 -0.71 -12.28
N GLN A 111 7.44 -1.81 -12.54
CA GLN A 111 6.01 -1.95 -12.24
C GLN A 111 5.72 -1.88 -10.73
N ASP A 112 6.61 -2.44 -9.92
CA ASP A 112 6.49 -2.46 -8.46
C ASP A 112 6.80 -1.09 -7.88
N GLN A 113 7.79 -0.40 -8.44
CA GLN A 113 8.08 1.00 -8.11
C GLN A 113 6.85 1.87 -8.36
N PHE A 114 6.26 1.78 -9.55
CA PHE A 114 5.08 2.55 -9.91
C PHE A 114 3.91 2.31 -8.96
N LEU A 115 3.62 1.04 -8.66
CA LEU A 115 2.54 0.68 -7.74
C LEU A 115 2.76 1.28 -6.35
N ILE A 116 3.98 1.21 -5.82
CA ILE A 116 4.32 1.75 -4.49
C ILE A 116 4.21 3.27 -4.47
N ILE A 117 4.75 3.95 -5.48
CA ILE A 117 4.70 5.41 -5.57
C ILE A 117 3.27 5.90 -5.72
N GLN A 118 2.48 5.32 -6.62
CA GLN A 118 1.07 5.67 -6.79
C GLN A 118 0.28 5.47 -5.49
N PHE A 119 0.49 4.32 -4.83
CA PHE A 119 -0.13 4.00 -3.57
C PHE A 119 0.23 5.02 -2.48
N TYR A 120 1.50 5.35 -2.36
CA TYR A 120 1.99 6.26 -1.33
C TYR A 120 1.52 7.70 -1.55
N ILE A 121 1.51 8.20 -2.79
CA ILE A 121 0.90 9.51 -3.13
C ILE A 121 -0.56 9.54 -2.69
N LYS A 122 -1.29 8.44 -2.89
CA LYS A 122 -2.69 8.35 -2.49
C LYS A 122 -2.86 8.42 -0.97
N ILE A 123 -1.99 7.75 -0.20
CA ILE A 123 -1.95 7.89 1.26
C ILE A 123 -1.72 9.33 1.68
N ILE A 124 -0.71 10.01 1.12
CA ILE A 124 -0.40 11.41 1.46
C ILE A 124 -1.62 12.29 1.22
N THR A 125 -2.27 12.12 0.07
CA THR A 125 -3.46 12.90 -0.32
C THR A 125 -4.60 12.72 0.69
N VAL A 126 -4.84 11.48 1.13
CA VAL A 126 -5.91 11.16 2.08
C VAL A 126 -5.59 11.72 3.46
N LEU A 127 -4.35 11.53 3.94
CA LEU A 127 -3.93 11.99 5.27
C LEU A 127 -3.66 13.50 5.34
N LYS A 128 -3.60 14.20 4.20
CA LYS A 128 -3.22 15.62 4.10
C LYS A 128 -1.91 15.94 4.82
N VAL A 129 -0.97 15.01 4.77
CA VAL A 129 0.35 15.16 5.42
C VAL A 129 1.30 15.93 4.52
N GLU A 130 2.16 16.73 5.13
CA GLU A 130 3.24 17.40 4.41
C GLU A 130 4.29 16.38 3.95
N ILE A 131 4.77 16.55 2.72
CA ILE A 131 5.82 15.72 2.14
C ILE A 131 7.16 16.21 2.67
N SER A 132 7.92 15.34 3.33
CA SER A 132 9.28 15.68 3.76
C SER A 132 10.22 15.85 2.56
N SER A 133 11.30 16.61 2.75
CA SER A 133 12.31 16.83 1.69
C SER A 133 12.90 15.53 1.15
N HIS A 134 13.15 14.54 2.02
CA HIS A 134 13.63 13.21 1.62
C HIS A 134 12.65 12.51 0.68
N ILE A 135 11.38 12.43 1.08
CA ILE A 135 10.33 11.81 0.28
C ILE A 135 10.13 12.55 -1.03
N TYR A 136 10.21 13.89 -1.02
CA TYR A 136 10.13 14.70 -2.22
C TYR A 136 11.23 14.31 -3.22
N GLU A 137 12.47 14.14 -2.76
CA GLU A 137 13.57 13.71 -3.64
C GLU A 137 13.39 12.28 -4.17
N VAL A 138 12.86 11.37 -3.35
CA VAL A 138 12.49 10.01 -3.80
C VAL A 138 11.45 10.06 -4.94
N LEU A 139 10.38 10.84 -4.76
CA LEU A 139 9.34 11.03 -5.77
C LEU A 139 9.90 11.71 -7.03
N ARG A 140 10.70 12.77 -6.85
CA ARG A 140 11.33 13.52 -7.93
C ARG A 140 12.27 12.63 -8.76
N SER A 141 13.10 11.81 -8.11
CA SER A 141 13.98 10.85 -8.80
C SER A 141 13.15 9.89 -9.65
N PHE A 142 12.09 9.30 -9.06
CA PHE A 142 11.20 8.40 -9.77
C PHE A 142 10.56 9.05 -11.01
N PHE A 143 9.94 10.22 -10.86
CA PHE A 143 9.29 10.91 -11.99
C PHE A 143 10.28 11.38 -13.05
N LYS A 144 11.49 11.81 -12.65
CA LYS A 144 12.55 12.14 -13.60
C LYS A 144 12.93 10.93 -14.46
N ARG A 145 13.06 9.74 -13.86
CA ARG A 145 13.32 8.51 -14.62
C ARG A 145 12.17 8.13 -15.54
N LEU A 146 10.93 8.25 -15.06
CA LEU A 146 9.74 7.96 -15.84
C LEU A 146 9.69 8.83 -17.11
N TYR A 147 10.04 10.11 -16.98
CA TYR A 147 10.11 11.05 -18.09
C TYR A 147 11.25 10.74 -19.08
N THR A 148 12.40 10.26 -18.60
CA THR A 148 13.58 10.00 -19.45
C THR A 148 13.58 8.63 -20.12
N HIS A 149 12.74 7.69 -19.67
CA HIS A 149 12.66 6.33 -20.22
C HIS A 149 11.35 6.13 -20.98
N GLU A 150 11.41 6.30 -22.30
CA GLU A 150 10.26 6.17 -23.23
C GLU A 150 9.56 4.79 -23.12
N SER A 151 10.31 3.73 -22.79
CA SER A 151 9.75 2.38 -22.58
C SER A 151 8.83 2.25 -21.36
N LEU A 152 8.93 3.16 -20.38
CA LEU A 152 8.01 3.25 -19.24
C LEU A 152 6.83 4.20 -19.53
N SER A 153 6.99 5.14 -20.46
CA SER A 153 5.92 6.03 -20.92
C SER A 153 4.84 5.27 -21.71
N ASN A 154 5.21 4.19 -22.41
CA ASN A 154 4.31 3.40 -23.26
C ASN A 154 3.52 2.31 -22.50
N MET A 155 3.69 2.18 -21.17
CA MET A 155 2.86 1.28 -20.33
C MET A 155 1.57 1.95 -19.85
N PHE A 156 1.32 3.22 -20.21
CA PHE A 156 0.21 4.04 -19.77
C PHE A 156 -0.51 4.70 -20.95
#